data_AF-A0A354HQT5-F1
#
_entry.id   AF-A0A354HQT5-F1
#
_cell.length_a   1.000
_cell.length_b   1.000
_cell.length_c   1.000
_cell.angle_alpha   90.00
_cell.angle_beta   90.00
_cell.angle_gamma   90.00
#
_symmetry.space_group_name_H-M   'P 1'
#
loop_
_entity.id
_entity.type
_entity.pdbx_description
1 polymer ?
#
loop_
_entity_poly.entity_id
_entity_poly.type
_entity_poly.pdbx_seq_one_letter_code
_entity_poly.pdbx_strand_id
1 'polypeptide(L)'
;MGRGAEIRGATVCNSVCIGSGARLFDDSVTGSRTVLEQGVTLRPGAKVWPDKSIAEDTVLSQNLVWGSRLSRRLFGRKDIKGRFNVEVTPELASRLGSAFASLVGKENCLVVSGDNTEAAVLMADALSVGITACGIRVIRASGLVMPMVRFAVRHYVAGGGVHVRLDSLKPEQLHLEFVSATGANLDRNAERKLEKAINGDCFQRVGAGEVEITRRTDDIPRLYFAHWASKLRTLGPGKKLAGLVVVLGAESELMSFLGGSFLSYIGCVVKRAENSVADVRDGVRQNNADLGVFLASDGEGVVVVDERGRVVGAEEYRALSLFLALGVKGKSVIIPHDAPQALRNMARGTEIIQVKSEPAQVMAAMLSRSANDGRIALQYLLDFDGIQAAARIADFLASKKLRLSQVLKRLPALNYKAIAVPCQWTEKGRVLRQLVAQQNKRKMEMYEGVKIWDDRGWALVLPDSEKPRFNIYAQGHSEEFAEELAAEFSERVSSLLHAGSQYDEKS
;
A
#
# COMPACT_ATOMS: atom_id res chain seq x y z
N MET A 1 -15.38 -18.59 -29.95
CA MET A 1 -14.17 -19.31 -29.48
C MET A 1 -12.97 -18.70 -30.19
N GLY A 2 -11.91 -18.39 -29.46
CA GLY A 2 -10.69 -17.77 -29.99
C GLY A 2 -9.77 -18.76 -30.69
N ARG A 3 -8.76 -18.24 -31.39
CA ARG A 3 -7.84 -19.05 -32.22
C ARG A 3 -6.97 -19.94 -31.34
N GLY A 4 -6.83 -21.22 -31.70
CA GLY A 4 -5.98 -22.18 -30.98
C GLY A 4 -6.50 -22.60 -29.61
N ALA A 5 -7.78 -22.36 -29.30
CA ALA A 5 -8.41 -22.93 -28.12
C ALA A 5 -8.61 -24.45 -28.26
N GLU A 6 -8.44 -25.18 -27.16
CA GLU A 6 -8.52 -26.63 -27.07
C GLU A 6 -9.54 -27.02 -26.01
N ILE A 7 -10.48 -27.89 -26.36
CA ILE A 7 -11.52 -28.37 -25.45
C ILE A 7 -11.55 -29.89 -25.55
N ARG A 8 -11.23 -30.58 -24.46
CA ARG A 8 -11.18 -32.04 -24.34
C ARG A 8 -12.02 -32.46 -23.15
N GLY A 9 -13.04 -33.29 -23.39
CA GLY A 9 -13.90 -33.87 -22.34
C GLY A 9 -14.62 -32.86 -21.43
N ALA A 10 -14.75 -31.59 -21.85
CA ALA A 10 -15.30 -30.51 -21.03
C ALA A 10 -16.75 -30.17 -21.41
N THR A 11 -17.54 -29.71 -20.43
CA THR A 11 -18.89 -29.18 -20.61
C THR A 11 -18.87 -27.66 -20.66
N VAL A 12 -19.39 -27.06 -21.72
CA VAL A 12 -19.48 -25.59 -21.88
C VAL A 12 -20.95 -25.19 -22.00
N CYS A 13 -21.44 -24.35 -21.08
CA CYS A 13 -22.82 -23.88 -21.07
C CYS A 13 -23.03 -22.67 -22.00
N ASN A 14 -24.24 -22.11 -21.99
CA ASN A 14 -24.67 -21.06 -22.92
C ASN A 14 -23.92 -19.73 -22.73
N SER A 15 -23.64 -19.03 -23.83
CA SER A 15 -23.03 -17.69 -23.83
C SER A 15 -21.65 -17.63 -23.14
N VAL A 16 -20.88 -18.71 -23.21
CA VAL A 16 -19.48 -18.72 -22.74
C VAL A 16 -18.56 -18.16 -23.82
N CYS A 17 -17.76 -17.15 -23.47
CA CYS A 17 -16.71 -16.62 -24.33
C CYS A 17 -15.40 -17.34 -24.01
N ILE A 18 -14.82 -18.04 -24.98
CA ILE A 18 -13.55 -18.74 -24.84
C ILE A 18 -12.49 -18.01 -25.66
N GLY A 19 -11.47 -17.46 -24.99
CA GLY A 19 -10.36 -16.71 -25.58
C GLY A 19 -9.38 -17.60 -26.36
N SER A 20 -8.49 -16.97 -27.12
CA SER A 20 -7.47 -17.66 -27.93
C SER A 20 -6.52 -18.49 -27.04
N GLY A 21 -6.10 -19.68 -27.48
CA GLY A 21 -5.17 -20.52 -26.72
C GLY A 21 -5.69 -21.08 -25.38
N ALA A 22 -6.98 -20.91 -25.07
CA ALA A 22 -7.56 -21.47 -23.86
C ALA A 22 -7.66 -23.01 -23.94
N ARG A 23 -7.38 -23.72 -22.85
CA ARG A 23 -7.33 -25.18 -22.76
C ARG A 23 -8.28 -25.69 -21.69
N LEU A 24 -9.34 -26.38 -22.08
CA LEU A 24 -10.30 -26.99 -21.16
C LEU A 24 -10.11 -28.51 -21.21
N PHE A 25 -9.84 -29.13 -20.06
CA PHE A 25 -9.57 -30.57 -19.95
C PHE A 25 -10.76 -31.35 -19.36
N ASP A 26 -10.62 -32.68 -19.29
CA ASP A 26 -11.70 -33.63 -19.05
C ASP A 26 -12.49 -33.35 -17.77
N ASP A 27 -13.82 -33.50 -17.81
CA ASP A 27 -14.75 -33.26 -16.70
C ASP A 27 -14.78 -31.82 -16.17
N SER A 28 -14.13 -30.87 -16.84
CA SER A 28 -14.30 -29.45 -16.52
C SER A 28 -15.67 -28.94 -16.99
N VAL A 29 -16.27 -28.03 -16.23
CA VAL A 29 -17.59 -27.44 -16.55
C VAL A 29 -17.46 -25.93 -16.57
N THR A 30 -17.98 -25.26 -17.60
CA THR A 30 -18.02 -23.80 -17.67
C THR A 30 -19.46 -23.30 -17.73
N GLY A 31 -19.92 -22.66 -16.65
CA GLY A 31 -21.27 -22.14 -16.49
C GLY A 31 -21.58 -20.94 -17.38
N SER A 32 -22.87 -20.69 -17.60
CA SER A 32 -23.35 -19.73 -18.61
C SER A 32 -22.83 -18.30 -18.40
N ARG A 33 -22.70 -17.52 -19.49
CA ARG A 33 -22.23 -16.11 -19.46
C ARG A 33 -20.84 -15.92 -18.84
N THR A 34 -20.01 -16.97 -18.87
CA THR A 34 -18.63 -16.91 -18.40
C THR A 34 -17.68 -16.47 -19.51
N VAL A 35 -16.71 -15.62 -19.19
CA VAL A 35 -15.63 -15.21 -20.09
C VAL A 35 -14.32 -15.86 -19.64
N LEU A 36 -13.74 -16.71 -20.46
CA LEU A 36 -12.37 -17.20 -20.34
C LEU A 36 -11.50 -16.37 -21.27
N GLU A 37 -10.59 -15.56 -20.73
CA GLU A 37 -9.67 -14.74 -21.54
C GLU A 37 -8.58 -15.62 -22.23
N GLN A 38 -7.64 -15.01 -22.94
CA GLN A 38 -6.61 -15.71 -23.72
C GLN A 38 -5.74 -16.63 -22.83
N GLY A 39 -5.45 -17.86 -23.27
CA GLY A 39 -4.50 -18.76 -22.60
C GLY A 39 -5.00 -19.43 -21.31
N VAL A 40 -6.25 -19.19 -20.91
CA VAL A 40 -6.86 -19.80 -19.71
C VAL A 40 -6.84 -21.32 -19.79
N THR A 41 -6.46 -22.01 -18.71
CA THR A 41 -6.42 -23.47 -18.66
C THR A 41 -7.30 -24.01 -17.54
N LEU A 42 -8.38 -24.75 -17.85
CA LEU A 42 -9.18 -25.48 -16.87
C LEU A 42 -8.66 -26.91 -16.76
N ARG A 43 -8.11 -27.28 -15.59
CA ARG A 43 -7.65 -28.65 -15.29
C ARG A 43 -8.84 -29.61 -15.20
N PRO A 44 -8.57 -30.93 -15.30
CA PRO A 44 -9.62 -31.92 -15.19
C PRO A 44 -10.47 -31.76 -13.92
N GLY A 45 -11.80 -31.88 -14.07
CA GLY A 45 -12.78 -31.77 -12.98
C GLY A 45 -13.08 -30.36 -12.46
N ALA A 46 -12.45 -29.31 -13.00
CA ALA A 46 -12.66 -27.94 -12.55
C ALA A 46 -14.01 -27.37 -13.05
N LYS A 47 -14.88 -26.93 -12.14
CA LYS A 47 -16.20 -26.39 -12.47
C LYS A 47 -16.30 -24.90 -12.20
N VAL A 48 -16.61 -24.12 -13.22
CA VAL A 48 -16.85 -22.68 -13.17
C VAL A 48 -18.36 -22.44 -13.18
N TRP A 49 -18.88 -21.72 -12.19
CA TRP A 49 -20.30 -21.36 -12.15
C TRP A 49 -20.64 -20.27 -13.19
N PRO A 50 -21.92 -19.96 -13.42
CA PRO A 50 -22.30 -18.87 -14.33
C PRO A 50 -21.75 -17.50 -13.91
N ASP A 51 -21.70 -16.57 -14.87
CA ASP A 51 -21.38 -15.15 -14.68
C ASP A 51 -19.97 -14.87 -14.13
N LYS A 52 -18.96 -15.59 -14.65
CA LYS A 52 -17.55 -15.47 -14.22
C LYS A 52 -16.68 -14.88 -15.32
N SER A 53 -15.57 -14.26 -14.95
CA SER A 53 -14.52 -13.79 -15.84
C SER A 53 -13.16 -14.32 -15.38
N ILE A 54 -12.51 -15.16 -16.18
CA ILE A 54 -11.21 -15.74 -15.85
C ILE A 54 -10.16 -15.05 -16.71
N ALA A 55 -9.17 -14.44 -16.05
CA ALA A 55 -8.19 -13.59 -16.70
C ALA A 55 -7.16 -14.38 -17.52
N GLU A 56 -6.47 -13.69 -18.43
CA GLU A 56 -5.49 -14.27 -19.33
C GLU A 56 -4.45 -15.18 -18.63
N ASP A 57 -4.11 -16.30 -19.28
CA ASP A 57 -3.14 -17.32 -18.86
C ASP A 57 -3.36 -17.90 -17.44
N THR A 58 -4.59 -17.83 -16.91
CA THR A 58 -4.91 -18.37 -15.59
C THR A 58 -5.14 -19.87 -15.66
N VAL A 59 -4.55 -20.64 -14.74
CA VAL A 59 -4.77 -22.08 -14.62
C VAL A 59 -5.72 -22.36 -13.46
N LEU A 60 -6.92 -22.86 -13.76
CA LEU A 60 -7.92 -23.24 -12.78
C LEU A 60 -7.83 -24.74 -12.46
N SER A 61 -7.52 -25.08 -11.22
CA SER A 61 -7.48 -26.46 -10.72
C SER A 61 -8.64 -26.84 -9.81
N GLN A 62 -9.49 -25.87 -9.44
CA GLN A 62 -10.57 -26.04 -8.46
C GLN A 62 -11.87 -25.43 -8.96
N ASN A 63 -12.98 -25.78 -8.31
CA ASN A 63 -14.29 -25.25 -8.65
C ASN A 63 -14.38 -23.75 -8.31
N LEU A 64 -14.80 -22.93 -9.27
CA LEU A 64 -15.08 -21.51 -9.10
C LEU A 64 -16.59 -21.31 -8.93
N VAL A 65 -17.06 -21.47 -7.69
CA VAL A 65 -18.48 -21.28 -7.32
C VAL A 65 -18.76 -19.79 -7.04
N TRP A 66 -17.91 -19.17 -6.24
CA TRP A 66 -18.06 -17.80 -5.73
C TRP A 66 -17.02 -16.86 -6.36
N GLY A 67 -17.30 -15.55 -6.36
CA GLY A 67 -16.45 -14.52 -7.01
C GLY A 67 -16.82 -14.32 -8.48
N SER A 68 -16.61 -13.12 -9.05
CA SER A 68 -16.95 -12.83 -10.45
C SER A 68 -15.73 -12.74 -11.36
N ARG A 69 -14.53 -12.60 -10.79
CA ARG A 69 -13.29 -12.49 -11.56
C ARG A 69 -12.14 -13.26 -10.90
N LEU A 70 -11.39 -14.05 -11.68
CA LEU A 70 -10.17 -14.73 -11.25
C LEU A 70 -8.98 -14.15 -12.02
N SER A 71 -8.06 -13.47 -11.33
CA SER A 71 -6.83 -12.92 -11.93
C SER A 71 -5.61 -13.80 -11.71
N ARG A 72 -4.68 -13.79 -12.68
CA ARG A 72 -3.38 -14.50 -12.59
C ARG A 72 -2.50 -14.02 -11.42
N ARG A 73 -2.68 -12.78 -10.97
CA ARG A 73 -1.98 -12.20 -9.81
C ARG A 73 -2.92 -12.07 -8.63
N LEU A 74 -2.46 -12.50 -7.46
CA LEU A 74 -3.12 -12.32 -6.17
C LEU A 74 -2.71 -10.98 -5.54
N PHE A 75 -1.46 -10.55 -5.76
CA PHE A 75 -0.94 -9.31 -5.19
C PHE A 75 -1.24 -8.08 -6.05
N GLY A 76 -1.67 -7.01 -5.37
CA GLY A 76 -1.76 -5.65 -5.88
C GLY A 76 -0.46 -4.86 -5.73
N ARG A 77 -0.56 -3.64 -5.17
CA ARG A 77 0.52 -2.69 -4.87
C ARG A 77 1.18 -3.00 -3.53
N LYS A 78 0.39 -3.41 -2.54
CA LYS A 78 0.84 -3.65 -1.16
C LYS A 78 0.30 -4.95 -0.58
N ASP A 79 -0.83 -5.42 -1.07
CA ASP A 79 -1.69 -6.39 -0.41
C ASP A 79 -2.42 -7.32 -1.38
N ILE A 80 -3.03 -8.36 -0.83
CA ILE A 80 -4.05 -9.17 -1.51
C ILE A 80 -5.40 -8.65 -1.06
N LYS A 81 -6.28 -8.34 -2.04
CA LYS A 81 -7.64 -7.88 -1.78
C LYS A 81 -8.64 -8.89 -2.27
N GLY A 82 -9.71 -9.08 -1.51
CA GLY A 82 -10.86 -9.83 -2.00
C GLY A 82 -12.00 -9.87 -0.99
N ARG A 83 -13.18 -10.20 -1.50
CA ARG A 83 -14.38 -10.32 -0.66
C ARG A 83 -14.29 -11.51 0.30
N PHE A 84 -14.63 -11.26 1.56
CA PHE A 84 -14.70 -12.26 2.62
C PHE A 84 -15.62 -13.43 2.23
N ASN A 85 -15.16 -14.66 2.43
CA ASN A 85 -15.87 -15.92 2.09
C ASN A 85 -16.26 -16.08 0.61
N VAL A 86 -15.75 -15.23 -0.28
CA VAL A 86 -16.04 -15.27 -1.71
C VAL A 86 -14.74 -15.43 -2.50
N GLU A 87 -13.85 -14.45 -2.37
CA GLU A 87 -12.52 -14.45 -2.99
C GLU A 87 -11.44 -14.79 -1.96
N VAL A 88 -11.63 -14.36 -0.72
CA VAL A 88 -10.76 -14.70 0.42
C VAL A 88 -11.53 -15.60 1.37
N THR A 89 -11.33 -16.91 1.23
CA THR A 89 -11.94 -17.94 2.08
C THR A 89 -10.94 -18.46 3.13
N PRO A 90 -11.39 -19.11 4.21
CA PRO A 90 -10.48 -19.69 5.21
C PRO A 90 -9.56 -20.75 4.61
N GLU A 91 -10.01 -21.51 3.61
CA GLU A 91 -9.20 -22.50 2.91
C GLU A 91 -8.08 -21.82 2.11
N LEU A 92 -8.39 -20.74 1.40
CA LEU A 92 -7.38 -19.95 0.71
C LEU A 92 -6.42 -19.31 1.70
N ALA A 93 -6.90 -18.75 2.80
CA ALA A 93 -6.08 -18.16 3.86
C ALA A 93 -5.12 -19.19 4.48
N SER A 94 -5.56 -20.42 4.73
CA SER A 94 -4.70 -21.51 5.22
C SER A 94 -3.64 -21.92 4.18
N ARG A 95 -3.99 -21.99 2.90
CA ARG A 95 -3.02 -22.23 1.81
C ARG A 95 -2.02 -21.09 1.66
N LEU A 96 -2.48 -19.83 1.77
CA LEU A 96 -1.66 -18.62 1.81
C LEU A 96 -0.65 -18.69 2.97
N GLY A 97 -1.10 -19.09 4.16
CA GLY A 97 -0.24 -19.27 5.32
C GLY A 97 0.85 -20.31 5.09
N SER A 98 0.47 -21.46 4.54
CA SER A 98 1.41 -22.55 4.20
C SER A 98 2.44 -22.12 3.14
N ALA A 99 1.98 -21.39 2.11
CA ALA A 99 2.84 -20.83 1.08
C ALA A 99 3.76 -19.73 1.60
N PHE A 100 3.31 -18.91 2.56
CA PHE A 100 4.14 -17.88 3.17
C PHE A 100 5.22 -18.51 4.07
N ALA A 101 4.86 -19.56 4.82
CA ALA A 101 5.80 -20.33 5.62
C ALA A 101 6.94 -20.93 4.79
N SER A 102 6.69 -21.35 3.55
CA SER A 102 7.73 -21.91 2.67
C SER A 102 8.77 -20.88 2.20
N LEU A 103 8.51 -19.58 2.38
CA LEU A 103 9.46 -18.51 2.07
C LEU A 103 10.40 -18.18 3.24
N VAL A 104 10.18 -18.78 4.40
CA VAL A 104 10.85 -18.46 5.65
C VAL A 104 11.56 -19.70 6.20
N GLY A 105 12.77 -19.52 6.75
CA GLY A 105 13.53 -20.60 7.38
C GLY A 105 12.85 -21.11 8.65
N LYS A 106 12.97 -22.42 8.94
CA LYS A 106 12.29 -23.11 10.05
C LYS A 106 12.62 -22.57 11.44
N GLU A 107 13.79 -21.95 11.58
CA GLU A 107 14.28 -21.33 12.81
C GLU A 107 13.58 -20.00 13.15
N ASN A 108 12.87 -19.39 12.20
CA ASN A 108 12.21 -18.11 12.40
C ASN A 108 10.75 -18.28 12.82
N CYS A 109 10.20 -17.24 13.44
CA CYS A 109 8.75 -17.13 13.66
C CYS A 109 8.11 -16.18 12.63
N LEU A 110 6.80 -16.25 12.50
CA LEU A 110 5.98 -15.34 11.72
C LEU A 110 4.98 -14.60 12.62
N VAL A 111 4.82 -13.29 12.39
CA VAL A 111 3.78 -12.50 13.08
C VAL A 111 2.50 -12.54 12.27
N VAL A 112 1.39 -12.93 12.88
CA VAL A 112 0.07 -12.95 12.24
C VAL A 112 -0.87 -12.06 13.04
N SER A 113 -1.56 -11.14 12.36
CA SER A 113 -2.41 -10.17 13.05
C SER A 113 -3.68 -9.80 12.30
N GLY A 114 -4.61 -9.18 13.03
CA GLY A 114 -5.79 -8.58 12.43
C GLY A 114 -6.29 -7.33 13.16
N ASP A 115 -7.15 -6.56 12.49
CA ASP A 115 -7.77 -5.30 12.98
C ASP A 115 -8.92 -5.50 13.99
N ASN A 116 -9.04 -6.71 14.55
CA ASN A 116 -10.04 -7.14 15.52
C ASN A 116 -11.49 -7.30 15.00
N THR A 117 -11.75 -7.10 13.71
CA THR A 117 -13.03 -7.52 13.11
C THR A 117 -13.14 -9.05 13.09
N GLU A 118 -14.35 -9.60 13.19
CA GLU A 118 -14.58 -11.04 13.24
C GLU A 118 -14.04 -11.73 11.97
N ALA A 119 -14.23 -11.08 10.81
CA ALA A 119 -13.70 -11.55 9.53
C ALA A 119 -12.18 -11.59 9.51
N ALA A 120 -11.50 -10.54 9.98
CA ALA A 120 -10.05 -10.51 10.04
C ALA A 120 -9.49 -11.52 11.06
N VAL A 121 -10.15 -11.68 12.21
CA VAL A 121 -9.76 -12.66 13.23
C VAL A 121 -9.83 -14.09 12.69
N LEU A 122 -10.94 -14.44 12.02
CA LEU A 122 -11.10 -15.76 11.39
C LEU A 122 -10.00 -16.03 10.35
N MET A 123 -9.72 -15.06 9.47
CA MET A 123 -8.72 -15.21 8.42
C MET A 123 -7.30 -15.27 8.96
N ALA A 124 -6.98 -14.48 9.99
CA ALA A 124 -5.71 -14.54 10.69
C ALA A 124 -5.49 -15.89 11.39
N ASP A 125 -6.55 -16.48 11.95
CA ASP A 125 -6.47 -17.82 12.56
C ASP A 125 -6.30 -18.90 11.47
N ALA A 126 -6.98 -18.79 10.33
CA ALA A 126 -6.79 -19.68 9.20
C ALA A 126 -5.37 -19.61 8.61
N LEU A 127 -4.81 -18.41 8.44
CA LEU A 127 -3.41 -18.19 8.07
C LEU A 127 -2.46 -18.88 9.06
N SER A 128 -2.73 -18.73 10.36
CA SER A 128 -1.91 -19.32 11.43
C SER A 128 -1.88 -20.84 11.32
N VAL A 129 -3.02 -21.49 11.07
CA VAL A 129 -3.12 -22.96 10.88
C VAL A 129 -2.20 -23.43 9.75
N GLY A 130 -2.24 -22.74 8.60
CA GLY A 130 -1.38 -23.06 7.47
C GLY A 130 0.10 -22.95 7.80
N ILE A 131 0.49 -21.88 8.51
CA ILE A 131 1.88 -21.64 8.91
C ILE A 131 2.37 -22.72 9.89
N THR A 132 1.59 -23.03 10.93
CA THR A 132 1.98 -24.04 11.93
C THR A 132 2.04 -25.45 11.34
N ALA A 133 1.21 -25.76 10.35
CA ALA A 133 1.24 -27.04 9.63
C ALA A 133 2.55 -27.25 8.82
N CYS A 134 3.28 -26.17 8.55
CA CYS A 134 4.63 -26.20 7.96
C CYS A 134 5.77 -26.18 8.99
N GLY A 135 5.45 -26.27 10.29
CA GLY A 135 6.44 -26.30 11.38
C GLY A 135 7.05 -24.93 11.69
N ILE A 136 6.39 -23.83 11.32
CA ILE A 136 6.82 -22.47 11.65
C ILE A 136 6.02 -21.95 12.84
N ARG A 137 6.71 -21.36 13.80
CA ARG A 137 6.08 -20.74 14.97
C ARG A 137 5.34 -19.46 14.60
N VAL A 138 4.12 -19.32 15.09
CA VAL A 138 3.31 -18.11 14.89
C VAL A 138 3.24 -17.28 16.17
N ILE A 139 3.49 -15.97 16.06
CA ILE A 139 3.14 -14.96 17.06
C ILE A 139 1.83 -14.30 16.60
N ARG A 140 0.73 -14.62 17.26
CA ARG A 140 -0.62 -14.17 16.92
C ARG A 140 -1.05 -13.01 17.81
N ALA A 141 -1.47 -11.90 17.21
CA ALA A 141 -1.95 -10.73 17.95
C ALA A 141 -3.13 -10.04 17.25
N SER A 142 -4.11 -9.53 17.99
CA SER A 142 -5.29 -8.86 17.43
C SER A 142 -5.32 -7.38 17.82
N GLY A 143 -6.21 -6.60 17.20
CA GLY A 143 -6.36 -5.17 17.51
C GLY A 143 -5.12 -4.35 17.15
N LEU A 144 -4.45 -4.72 16.07
CA LEU A 144 -3.27 -4.02 15.57
C LEU A 144 -3.59 -3.25 14.30
N VAL A 145 -2.74 -2.29 14.00
CA VAL A 145 -2.65 -1.61 12.70
C VAL A 145 -1.31 -1.93 12.05
N MET A 146 -1.17 -1.69 10.75
CA MET A 146 0.00 -2.14 9.97
C MET A 146 1.33 -1.67 10.59
N PRO A 147 1.52 -0.41 11.04
CA PRO A 147 2.78 0.01 11.66
C PRO A 147 3.16 -0.78 12.92
N MET A 148 2.19 -1.21 13.73
CA MET A 148 2.45 -2.02 14.92
C MET A 148 2.93 -3.42 14.58
N VAL A 149 2.43 -4.00 13.48
CA VAL A 149 2.87 -5.29 12.97
C VAL A 149 4.28 -5.19 12.40
N ARG A 150 4.60 -4.14 11.64
CA ARG A 150 5.96 -3.87 11.16
C ARG A 150 6.94 -3.70 12.32
N PHE A 151 6.51 -3.01 13.38
CA PHE A 151 7.26 -2.92 14.62
C PHE A 151 7.45 -4.29 15.27
N ALA A 152 6.39 -5.09 15.41
CA ALA A 152 6.43 -6.41 16.04
C ALA A 152 7.36 -7.38 15.30
N VAL A 153 7.32 -7.40 13.97
CA VAL A 153 8.23 -8.22 13.14
C VAL A 153 9.69 -7.90 13.47
N ARG A 154 10.04 -6.62 13.58
CA ARG A 154 11.40 -6.19 13.93
C ARG A 154 11.74 -6.42 15.39
N HIS A 155 10.77 -6.23 16.29
CA HIS A 155 10.96 -6.38 17.74
C HIS A 155 11.21 -7.85 18.12
N TYR A 156 10.46 -8.78 17.53
CA TYR A 156 10.62 -10.21 17.75
C TYR A 156 11.65 -10.87 16.83
N VAL A 157 12.28 -10.10 15.93
CA VAL A 157 13.21 -10.62 14.91
C VAL A 157 12.55 -11.75 14.10
N ALA A 158 11.28 -11.55 13.74
CA ALA A 158 10.50 -12.52 12.98
C ALA A 158 10.94 -12.56 11.52
N GLY A 159 10.77 -13.70 10.86
CA GLY A 159 11.06 -13.88 9.44
C GLY A 159 10.13 -13.10 8.50
N GLY A 160 9.05 -12.55 9.06
CA GLY A 160 8.05 -11.76 8.36
C GLY A 160 6.75 -11.68 9.14
N GLY A 161 5.72 -11.15 8.50
CA GLY A 161 4.38 -11.16 9.07
C GLY A 161 3.28 -10.92 8.05
N VAL A 162 2.04 -11.10 8.51
CA VAL A 162 0.83 -10.82 7.75
C VAL A 162 -0.18 -10.08 8.64
N HIS A 163 -0.79 -9.05 8.08
CA HIS A 163 -1.86 -8.29 8.72
C HIS A 163 -3.14 -8.40 7.89
N VAL A 164 -4.23 -8.78 8.54
CA VAL A 164 -5.55 -8.87 7.93
C VAL A 164 -6.43 -7.74 8.44
N ARG A 165 -7.04 -6.99 7.54
CA ARG A 165 -7.99 -5.94 7.90
C ARG A 165 -9.20 -5.91 6.99
N LEU A 166 -10.31 -5.43 7.51
CA LEU A 166 -11.51 -5.14 6.75
C LEU A 166 -11.42 -3.72 6.17
N ASP A 167 -11.82 -3.53 4.92
CA ASP A 167 -11.86 -2.22 4.27
C ASP A 167 -12.95 -1.36 4.93
N SER A 168 -12.57 -0.19 5.45
CA SER A 168 -13.47 0.74 6.14
C SER A 168 -14.52 1.35 5.21
N LEU A 169 -14.25 1.40 3.90
CA LEU A 169 -15.16 1.94 2.88
C LEU A 169 -15.95 0.84 2.16
N LYS A 170 -15.48 -0.41 2.22
CA LYS A 170 -16.09 -1.58 1.58
C LYS A 170 -16.19 -2.74 2.58
N PRO A 171 -17.26 -2.82 3.38
CA PRO A 171 -17.33 -3.70 4.55
C PRO A 171 -17.29 -5.21 4.27
N GLU A 172 -17.25 -5.65 3.01
CA GLU A 172 -17.06 -7.06 2.64
C GLU A 172 -15.65 -7.37 2.12
N GLN A 173 -14.82 -6.35 1.88
CA GLN A 173 -13.51 -6.50 1.26
C GLN A 173 -12.43 -6.62 2.33
N LEU A 174 -11.66 -7.69 2.29
CA LEU A 174 -10.48 -7.89 3.13
C LEU A 174 -9.21 -7.46 2.42
N HIS A 175 -8.24 -7.03 3.22
CA HIS A 175 -6.88 -6.73 2.82
C HIS A 175 -5.93 -7.62 3.62
N LEU A 176 -5.09 -8.38 2.92
CA LEU A 176 -4.03 -9.20 3.51
C LEU A 176 -2.68 -8.61 3.11
N GLU A 177 -2.02 -7.96 4.05
CA GLU A 177 -0.75 -7.28 3.81
C GLU A 177 0.41 -8.13 4.36
N PHE A 178 1.28 -8.62 3.47
CA PHE A 178 2.42 -9.44 3.82
C PHE A 178 3.71 -8.60 3.90
N VAL A 179 4.51 -8.85 4.92
CA VAL A 179 5.77 -8.14 5.16
C VAL A 179 6.93 -9.12 5.37
N SER A 180 8.11 -8.73 4.90
CA SER A 180 9.36 -9.46 5.08
C SER A 180 9.94 -9.26 6.49
N ALA A 181 11.02 -9.97 6.83
CA ALA A 181 11.78 -9.79 8.07
C ALA A 181 12.25 -8.34 8.33
N THR A 182 12.39 -7.52 7.27
CA THR A 182 12.73 -6.10 7.41
C THR A 182 11.56 -5.25 7.95
N GLY A 183 10.34 -5.80 7.92
CA GLY A 183 9.09 -5.10 8.16
C GLY A 183 8.52 -4.38 6.92
N ALA A 184 9.22 -4.37 5.79
CA ALA A 184 8.69 -3.83 4.53
C ALA A 184 7.76 -4.82 3.83
N ASN A 185 6.86 -4.34 2.96
CA ASN A 185 6.06 -5.22 2.09
C ASN A 185 6.95 -6.20 1.31
N LEU A 186 6.40 -7.36 0.95
CA LEU A 186 7.11 -8.32 0.10
C LEU A 186 7.52 -7.66 -1.22
N ASP A 187 8.72 -7.98 -1.70
CA ASP A 187 9.15 -7.56 -3.02
C ASP A 187 8.46 -8.39 -4.12
N ARG A 188 8.52 -7.91 -5.37
CA ARG A 188 7.90 -8.59 -6.52
C ARG A 188 8.40 -10.03 -6.74
N ASN A 189 9.60 -10.38 -6.25
CA ASN A 189 10.13 -11.73 -6.37
C ASN A 189 9.51 -12.65 -5.31
N ALA A 190 9.41 -12.20 -4.06
CA ALA A 190 8.76 -12.89 -2.98
C ALA A 190 7.25 -13.08 -3.25
N GLU A 191 6.56 -12.04 -3.75
CA GLU A 191 5.16 -12.14 -4.20
C GLU A 191 4.97 -13.27 -5.23
N ARG A 192 5.81 -13.28 -6.30
CA ARG A 192 5.76 -14.32 -7.33
C ARG A 192 6.06 -15.72 -6.79
N LYS A 193 6.99 -15.84 -5.84
CA LYS A 193 7.28 -17.12 -5.18
C LYS A 193 6.08 -17.59 -4.37
N LEU A 194 5.41 -16.69 -3.65
CA LEU A 194 4.20 -16.99 -2.88
C LEU A 194 3.05 -17.44 -3.81
N GLU A 195 2.78 -16.68 -4.88
CA GLU A 195 1.77 -17.04 -5.89
C GLU A 195 2.07 -18.39 -6.54
N LYS A 196 3.34 -18.66 -6.87
CA LYS A 196 3.77 -19.94 -7.43
C LYS A 196 3.57 -21.09 -6.44
N ALA A 197 3.88 -20.88 -5.16
CA ALA A 197 3.71 -21.89 -4.12
C ALA A 197 2.23 -22.25 -3.93
N ILE A 198 1.32 -21.27 -4.00
CA ILE A 198 -0.13 -21.51 -3.93
C ILE A 198 -0.64 -22.24 -5.17
N ASN A 199 -0.23 -21.82 -6.37
CA ASN A 199 -0.71 -22.42 -7.61
C ASN A 199 -0.20 -23.85 -7.81
N GLY A 200 0.98 -24.18 -7.29
CA GLY A 200 1.56 -25.52 -7.36
C GLY A 200 1.24 -26.41 -6.17
N ASP A 201 0.57 -25.91 -5.13
CA ASP A 201 0.50 -26.54 -3.79
C ASP A 201 1.88 -27.02 -3.30
N CYS A 202 2.92 -26.22 -3.59
CA CYS A 202 4.31 -26.54 -3.30
C CYS A 202 4.72 -25.99 -1.94
N PHE A 203 4.23 -26.60 -0.86
CA PHE A 203 4.69 -26.30 0.51
C PHE A 203 4.75 -27.60 1.33
N GLN A 204 5.86 -27.79 2.05
CA GLN A 204 6.10 -29.00 2.80
C GLN A 204 5.40 -28.93 4.16
N ARG A 205 4.50 -29.87 4.43
CA ARG A 205 3.92 -30.09 5.75
C ARG A 205 4.88 -30.90 6.61
N VAL A 206 4.81 -30.71 7.91
CA VAL A 206 5.67 -31.40 8.87
C VAL A 206 4.92 -32.53 9.59
N GLY A 207 5.66 -33.46 10.20
CA GLY A 207 5.07 -34.52 11.01
C GLY A 207 4.47 -33.99 12.31
N ALA A 208 3.63 -34.79 12.98
CA ALA A 208 2.93 -34.36 14.20
C ALA A 208 3.87 -33.84 15.31
N GLY A 209 5.09 -34.40 15.43
CA GLY A 209 6.09 -33.98 16.42
C GLY A 209 6.85 -32.69 16.09
N GLU A 210 6.66 -32.14 14.89
CA GLU A 210 7.35 -30.93 14.40
C GLU A 210 6.39 -29.73 14.26
N VAL A 211 5.10 -29.91 14.58
CA VAL A 211 4.11 -28.83 14.54
C VAL A 211 4.38 -27.87 15.70
N GLU A 212 4.61 -26.60 15.37
CA GLU A 212 4.84 -25.54 16.35
C GLU A 212 3.52 -25.00 16.93
N ILE A 213 3.60 -24.47 18.15
CA ILE A 213 2.45 -23.90 18.86
C ILE A 213 2.37 -22.40 18.59
N THR A 214 1.16 -21.93 18.25
CA THR A 214 0.86 -20.50 18.14
C THR A 214 0.93 -19.81 19.50
N ARG A 215 1.77 -18.79 19.61
CA ARG A 215 1.85 -17.91 20.79
C ARG A 215 0.95 -16.70 20.60
N ARG A 216 -0.07 -16.55 21.43
CA ARG A 216 -0.94 -15.37 21.43
C ARG A 216 -0.38 -14.28 22.35
N THR A 217 -0.46 -13.01 21.93
CA THR A 217 0.01 -11.86 22.73
C THR A 217 -0.82 -10.61 22.45
N ASP A 218 -1.08 -9.85 23.52
CA ASP A 218 -1.74 -8.53 23.49
C ASP A 218 -0.78 -7.39 23.89
N ASP A 219 0.53 -7.70 24.07
CA ASP A 219 1.53 -6.74 24.54
C ASP A 219 2.04 -5.79 23.45
N ILE A 220 1.80 -6.09 22.16
CA ILE A 220 2.40 -5.35 21.05
C ILE A 220 2.07 -3.84 21.09
N PRO A 221 0.82 -3.38 21.31
CA PRO A 221 0.52 -1.96 21.43
C PRO A 221 1.28 -1.30 22.59
N ARG A 222 1.40 -1.98 23.74
CA ARG A 222 2.13 -1.49 24.91
C ARG A 222 3.63 -1.35 24.62
N LEU A 223 4.24 -2.36 24.00
CA LEU A 223 5.64 -2.35 23.61
C LEU A 223 5.92 -1.26 22.58
N TYR A 224 5.04 -1.10 21.59
CA TYR A 224 5.09 -0.06 20.58
C TYR A 224 4.99 1.34 21.21
N PHE A 225 4.02 1.58 22.09
CA PHE A 225 3.87 2.86 22.79
C PHE A 225 5.08 3.20 23.65
N ALA A 226 5.51 2.28 24.51
CA ALA A 226 6.66 2.50 25.38
C ALA A 226 7.94 2.79 24.57
N HIS A 227 8.19 2.00 23.52
CA HIS A 227 9.35 2.17 22.66
C HIS A 227 9.38 3.56 22.02
N TRP A 228 8.29 3.99 21.40
CA TRP A 228 8.29 5.24 20.65
C TRP A 228 8.19 6.48 21.54
N ALA A 229 7.44 6.41 22.64
CA ALA A 229 7.38 7.48 23.62
C ALA A 229 8.77 7.77 24.23
N SER A 230 9.56 6.74 24.48
CA SER A 230 10.95 6.90 24.99
C SER A 230 11.87 7.67 24.03
N LYS A 231 11.52 7.71 22.74
CA LYS A 231 12.30 8.38 21.69
C LYS A 231 11.81 9.80 21.39
N LEU A 232 10.77 10.30 22.07
CA LEU A 232 10.32 11.69 21.93
C LEU A 232 11.20 12.62 22.74
N ARG A 233 11.45 13.82 22.22
CA ARG A 233 12.38 14.77 22.85
C ARG A 233 11.70 15.50 24.01
N THR A 234 10.50 16.01 23.79
CA THR A 234 9.83 16.97 24.68
C THR A 234 8.56 16.39 25.31
N LEU A 235 7.78 15.65 24.53
CA LEU A 235 6.61 14.91 24.98
C LEU A 235 7.01 13.53 25.50
N GLY A 236 6.14 12.92 26.31
CA GLY A 236 6.35 11.60 26.90
C GLY A 236 5.92 11.49 28.36
N PRO A 237 5.74 10.26 28.85
CA PRO A 237 5.29 10.00 30.22
C PRO A 237 6.24 10.63 31.24
N GLY A 238 5.68 11.34 32.23
CA GLY A 238 6.44 12.00 33.30
C GLY A 238 7.10 13.35 32.94
N LYS A 239 6.90 13.86 31.72
CA LYS A 239 7.42 15.19 31.32
C LYS A 239 6.41 16.30 31.67
N LYS A 240 6.92 17.45 32.15
CA LYS A 240 6.12 18.57 32.69
C LYS A 240 5.56 19.57 31.64
N LEU A 241 5.75 19.34 30.34
CA LEU A 241 5.34 20.32 29.34
C LEU A 241 3.81 20.28 29.08
N ALA A 242 3.21 21.46 28.91
CA ALA A 242 1.78 21.67 28.73
C ALA A 242 1.24 20.91 27.49
N GLY A 243 0.15 20.17 27.72
CA GLY A 243 -0.45 19.28 26.74
C GLY A 243 -1.05 20.04 25.57
N LEU A 244 -0.35 19.98 24.43
CA LEU A 244 -0.88 20.43 23.15
C LEU A 244 -2.27 19.84 22.96
N VAL A 245 -3.21 20.70 22.54
CA VAL A 245 -4.56 20.27 22.23
C VAL A 245 -4.55 19.71 20.82
N VAL A 246 -4.81 18.42 20.69
CA VAL A 246 -4.83 17.72 19.41
C VAL A 246 -6.24 17.25 19.12
N VAL A 247 -6.79 17.64 17.96
CA VAL A 247 -8.05 17.10 17.46
C VAL A 247 -7.75 15.89 16.59
N LEU A 248 -8.32 14.74 16.93
CA LEU A 248 -8.09 13.47 16.26
C LEU A 248 -9.40 12.97 15.63
N GLY A 249 -9.38 12.80 14.31
CA GLY A 249 -10.33 11.96 13.58
C GLY A 249 -9.63 10.71 13.03
N ALA A 250 -10.40 9.69 12.66
CA ALA A 250 -9.85 8.49 12.03
C ALA A 250 -10.89 7.80 11.14
N GLU A 251 -10.44 6.97 10.20
CA GLU A 251 -11.33 6.15 9.37
C GLU A 251 -11.90 4.92 10.09
N SER A 252 -11.29 4.50 11.21
CA SER A 252 -11.75 3.34 11.99
C SER A 252 -11.71 3.61 13.50
N GLU A 253 -12.58 2.93 14.23
CA GLU A 253 -12.65 3.04 15.70
C GLU A 253 -11.35 2.55 16.36
N LEU A 254 -10.77 1.44 15.85
CA LEU A 254 -9.47 0.95 16.31
C LEU A 254 -8.39 2.03 16.18
N MET A 255 -8.34 2.72 15.04
CA MET A 255 -7.36 3.77 14.81
C MET A 255 -7.61 5.00 15.70
N SER A 256 -8.88 5.39 15.89
CA SER A 256 -9.26 6.45 16.85
C SER A 256 -8.83 6.11 18.28
N PHE A 257 -9.03 4.86 18.69
CA PHE A 257 -8.62 4.35 20.00
C PHE A 257 -7.09 4.33 20.16
N LEU A 258 -6.35 3.70 19.24
CA LEU A 258 -4.89 3.57 19.33
C LEU A 258 -4.19 4.92 19.20
N GLY A 259 -4.58 5.74 18.22
CA GLY A 259 -4.01 7.08 18.02
C GLY A 259 -4.29 7.99 19.21
N GLY A 260 -5.54 8.00 19.70
CA GLY A 260 -5.92 8.81 20.86
C GLY A 260 -5.20 8.35 22.13
N SER A 261 -5.11 7.04 22.36
CA SER A 261 -4.40 6.48 23.52
C SER A 261 -2.92 6.83 23.52
N PHE A 262 -2.25 6.75 22.36
CA PHE A 262 -0.83 7.12 22.28
C PHE A 262 -0.61 8.62 22.50
N LEU A 263 -1.41 9.47 21.85
CA LEU A 263 -1.30 10.93 21.99
C LEU A 263 -1.56 11.36 23.44
N SER A 264 -2.56 10.79 24.09
CA SER A 264 -2.80 11.02 25.52
C SER A 264 -1.66 10.49 26.39
N TYR A 265 -1.13 9.30 26.09
CA TYR A 265 0.00 8.70 26.81
C TYR A 265 1.27 9.56 26.78
N ILE A 266 1.51 10.31 25.69
CA ILE A 266 2.66 11.22 25.57
C ILE A 266 2.39 12.62 26.14
N GLY A 267 1.18 12.88 26.66
CA GLY A 267 0.82 14.12 27.35
C GLY A 267 -0.02 15.11 26.54
N CYS A 268 -0.52 14.76 25.36
CA CYS A 268 -1.42 15.63 24.60
C CYS A 268 -2.85 15.60 25.15
N VAL A 269 -3.56 16.73 25.06
CA VAL A 269 -5.00 16.80 25.32
C VAL A 269 -5.74 16.44 24.04
N VAL A 270 -6.30 15.23 23.98
CA VAL A 270 -6.94 14.72 22.76
C VAL A 270 -8.43 15.05 22.76
N LYS A 271 -8.89 15.69 21.69
CA LYS A 271 -10.31 15.90 21.37
C LYS A 271 -10.67 15.02 20.18
N ARG A 272 -11.62 14.11 20.35
CA ARG A 272 -12.05 13.25 19.23
C ARG A 272 -13.02 14.02 18.34
N ALA A 273 -12.77 13.99 17.05
CA ALA A 273 -13.71 14.43 16.02
C ALA A 273 -14.34 13.20 15.36
N GLU A 274 -15.43 13.43 14.63
CA GLU A 274 -16.07 12.40 13.82
C GLU A 274 -15.19 11.96 12.64
N ASN A 275 -15.66 10.98 11.86
CA ASN A 275 -14.88 10.27 10.85
C ASN A 275 -14.73 11.05 9.53
N SER A 276 -14.50 12.37 9.60
CA SER A 276 -14.14 13.16 8.42
C SER A 276 -13.07 14.24 8.69
N VAL A 277 -12.35 14.61 7.63
CA VAL A 277 -11.39 15.72 7.68
C VAL A 277 -12.11 17.06 7.95
N ALA A 278 -13.36 17.21 7.53
CA ALA A 278 -14.13 18.42 7.80
C ALA A 278 -14.38 18.60 9.31
N ASP A 279 -14.76 17.53 10.00
CA ASP A 279 -15.01 17.55 11.44
C ASP A 279 -13.73 17.83 12.22
N VAL A 280 -12.58 17.31 11.76
CA VAL A 280 -11.29 17.65 12.35
C VAL A 280 -11.01 19.15 12.21
N ARG A 281 -11.27 19.76 11.04
CA ARG A 281 -11.06 21.21 10.85
C ARG A 281 -11.95 22.05 11.75
N ASP A 282 -13.20 21.67 11.89
CA ASP A 282 -14.16 22.41 12.71
C ASP A 282 -13.86 22.20 14.20
N GLY A 283 -13.53 20.98 14.60
CA GLY A 283 -13.04 20.66 15.93
C GLY A 283 -11.78 21.46 16.30
N VAL A 284 -10.84 21.66 15.37
CA VAL A 284 -9.65 22.49 15.59
C VAL A 284 -10.04 23.93 15.91
N ARG A 285 -10.96 24.52 15.15
CA ARG A 285 -11.41 25.90 15.37
C ARG A 285 -12.19 26.04 16.68
N GLN A 286 -13.10 25.11 16.95
CA GLN A 286 -13.97 25.14 18.13
C GLN A 286 -13.17 24.97 19.43
N ASN A 287 -12.15 24.11 19.43
CA ASN A 287 -11.35 23.82 20.61
C ASN A 287 -10.09 24.69 20.74
N ASN A 288 -9.86 25.63 19.80
CA ASN A 288 -8.59 26.36 19.67
C ASN A 288 -7.37 25.41 19.72
N ALA A 289 -7.47 24.30 18.97
CA ALA A 289 -6.48 23.24 19.02
C ALA A 289 -5.18 23.64 18.32
N ASP A 290 -4.05 23.11 18.80
CA ASP A 290 -2.73 23.37 18.24
C ASP A 290 -2.46 22.56 16.96
N LEU A 291 -3.14 21.41 16.82
CA LEU A 291 -2.95 20.45 15.74
C LEU A 291 -4.25 19.66 15.50
N GLY A 292 -4.64 19.49 14.24
CA GLY A 292 -5.62 18.49 13.85
C GLY A 292 -4.95 17.34 13.08
N VAL A 293 -5.39 16.12 13.32
CA VAL A 293 -4.92 14.92 12.61
C VAL A 293 -6.09 14.01 12.25
N PHE A 294 -6.05 13.46 11.04
CA PHE A 294 -6.98 12.44 10.59
C PHE A 294 -6.20 11.20 10.16
N LEU A 295 -6.45 10.06 10.80
CA LEU A 295 -5.66 8.83 10.61
C LEU A 295 -6.39 7.82 9.71
N ALA A 296 -5.67 7.27 8.74
CA ALA A 296 -6.20 6.23 7.86
C ALA A 296 -6.38 4.90 8.59
N SER A 297 -7.30 4.08 8.11
CA SER A 297 -7.66 2.78 8.70
C SER A 297 -6.51 1.76 8.70
N ASP A 298 -5.57 1.85 7.76
CA ASP A 298 -4.35 1.02 7.70
C ASP A 298 -3.29 1.44 8.74
N GLY A 299 -3.46 2.61 9.35
CA GLY A 299 -2.53 3.22 10.30
C GLY A 299 -1.28 3.86 9.68
N GLU A 300 -1.08 3.78 8.37
CA GLU A 300 0.07 4.38 7.68
C GLU A 300 -0.23 5.82 7.24
N GLY A 301 -1.46 6.10 6.79
CA GLY A 301 -1.86 7.42 6.30
C GLY A 301 -2.21 8.43 7.40
N VAL A 302 -1.85 9.70 7.17
CA VAL A 302 -2.24 10.83 8.01
C VAL A 302 -2.56 12.06 7.17
N VAL A 303 -3.64 12.76 7.52
CA VAL A 303 -3.92 14.13 7.07
C VAL A 303 -3.74 15.07 8.24
N VAL A 304 -3.03 16.16 8.01
CA VAL A 304 -2.72 17.14 9.05
C VAL A 304 -3.50 18.42 8.81
N VAL A 305 -3.98 19.04 9.88
CA VAL A 305 -4.68 20.32 9.88
C VAL A 305 -3.94 21.27 10.82
N ASP A 306 -3.63 22.48 10.34
CA ASP A 306 -2.98 23.50 11.17
C ASP A 306 -3.95 24.14 12.18
N GLU A 307 -3.42 24.97 13.07
CA GLU A 307 -4.20 25.60 14.15
C GLU A 307 -5.27 26.60 13.64
N ARG A 308 -5.33 26.86 12.33
CA ARG A 308 -6.31 27.74 11.66
C ARG A 308 -7.39 26.95 10.92
N GLY A 309 -7.31 25.61 10.95
CA GLY A 309 -8.21 24.72 10.22
C GLY A 309 -7.88 24.60 8.72
N ARG A 310 -6.65 24.95 8.29
CA ARG A 310 -6.15 24.70 6.94
C ARG A 310 -5.64 23.26 6.86
N VAL A 311 -6.17 22.50 5.92
CA VAL A 311 -5.69 21.15 5.61
C VAL A 311 -4.35 21.27 4.90
N VAL A 312 -3.36 20.52 5.38
CA VAL A 312 -2.05 20.40 4.74
C VAL A 312 -2.18 19.45 3.56
N GLY A 313 -1.88 19.93 2.35
CA GLY A 313 -1.94 19.11 1.13
C GLY A 313 -0.89 17.99 1.14
N ALA A 314 -1.11 16.90 0.41
CA ALA A 314 -0.22 15.73 0.43
C ALA A 314 1.25 16.05 0.08
N GLU A 315 1.48 16.88 -0.93
CA GLU A 315 2.85 17.27 -1.31
C GLU A 315 3.48 18.24 -0.30
N GLU A 316 2.69 19.13 0.30
CA GLU A 316 3.14 20.00 1.40
C GLU A 316 3.46 19.18 2.65
N TYR A 317 2.72 18.12 2.91
CA TYR A 317 3.03 17.15 3.96
C TYR A 317 4.34 16.41 3.68
N ARG A 318 4.62 15.98 2.44
CA ARG A 318 5.93 15.41 2.07
C ARG A 318 7.07 16.39 2.31
N ALA A 319 6.86 17.68 2.01
CA ALA A 319 7.82 18.73 2.33
C ALA A 319 8.01 18.91 3.85
N LEU A 320 6.93 18.91 4.62
CA LEU A 320 6.98 18.96 6.09
C LEU A 320 7.73 17.75 6.68
N SER A 321 7.42 16.54 6.21
CA SER A 321 8.08 15.31 6.63
C SER A 321 9.59 15.38 6.39
N LEU A 322 10.00 15.75 5.17
CA LEU A 322 11.40 15.93 4.83
C LEU A 322 12.07 17.02 5.66
N PHE A 323 11.40 18.16 5.89
CA PHE A 323 11.92 19.25 6.72
C PHE A 323 12.20 18.78 8.15
N LEU A 324 11.29 18.03 8.76
CA LEU A 324 11.48 17.46 10.09
C LEU A 324 12.61 16.43 10.13
N ALA A 325 12.71 15.57 9.11
CA ALA A 325 13.79 14.60 8.98
C ALA A 325 15.17 15.28 8.83
N LEU A 326 15.28 16.32 8.01
CA LEU A 326 16.52 17.11 7.86
C LEU A 326 16.94 17.79 9.17
N GLY A 327 15.99 18.06 10.07
CA GLY A 327 16.24 18.63 11.40
C GLY A 327 16.93 17.70 12.40
N VAL A 328 17.10 16.41 12.07
CA VAL A 328 17.80 15.43 12.93
C VAL A 328 19.11 14.93 12.31
N LYS A 329 19.97 14.35 13.16
CA LYS A 329 21.25 13.76 12.73
C LYS A 329 21.01 12.56 11.80
N GLY A 330 21.74 12.54 10.69
CA GLY A 330 21.70 11.49 9.68
C GLY A 330 22.59 11.84 8.49
N LYS A 331 22.79 10.89 7.59
CA LYS A 331 23.63 11.04 6.40
C LYS A 331 22.82 11.23 5.13
N SER A 332 21.68 10.55 5.05
CA SER A 332 20.96 10.41 3.78
C SER A 332 19.46 10.66 3.95
N VAL A 333 18.77 10.92 2.84
CA VAL A 333 17.30 10.97 2.73
C VAL A 333 16.84 10.18 1.52
N ILE A 334 15.63 9.62 1.60
CA ILE A 334 15.05 8.88 0.48
C ILE A 334 14.04 9.78 -0.23
N ILE A 335 14.23 9.98 -1.53
CA ILE A 335 13.35 10.81 -2.35
C ILE A 335 12.84 9.98 -3.53
N PRO A 336 11.53 9.73 -3.62
CA PRO A 336 10.93 9.03 -4.76
C PRO A 336 11.14 9.76 -6.10
N HIS A 337 11.07 9.04 -7.22
CA HIS A 337 11.32 9.61 -8.54
C HIS A 337 10.28 10.66 -8.96
N ASP A 338 9.02 10.46 -8.57
CA ASP A 338 7.90 11.40 -8.77
C ASP A 338 7.99 12.67 -7.92
N ALA A 339 8.84 12.70 -6.90
CA ALA A 339 8.85 13.80 -5.94
C ALA A 339 9.19 15.16 -6.59
N PRO A 340 8.58 16.27 -6.11
CA PRO A 340 8.93 17.62 -6.56
C PRO A 340 10.42 17.91 -6.42
N GLN A 341 11.02 18.58 -7.41
CA GLN A 341 12.42 19.03 -7.37
C GLN A 341 12.70 19.93 -6.17
N ALA A 342 11.69 20.63 -5.65
CA ALA A 342 11.79 21.43 -4.44
C ALA A 342 12.26 20.59 -3.24
N LEU A 343 11.83 19.34 -3.11
CA LEU A 343 12.27 18.44 -2.05
C LEU A 343 13.77 18.09 -2.18
N ARG A 344 14.24 17.88 -3.41
CA ARG A 344 15.68 17.67 -3.66
C ARG A 344 16.49 18.91 -3.34
N ASN A 345 15.95 20.10 -3.62
CA ASN A 345 16.59 21.37 -3.26
C ASN A 345 16.69 21.56 -1.74
N MET A 346 15.65 21.17 -0.98
CA MET A 346 15.67 21.17 0.48
C MET A 346 16.77 20.26 1.05
N ALA A 347 17.01 19.12 0.40
CA ALA A 347 18.02 18.14 0.81
C ALA A 347 19.43 18.39 0.25
N ARG A 348 19.73 19.58 -0.30
CA ARG A 348 21.09 19.92 -0.77
C ARG A 348 22.10 19.77 0.37
N GLY A 349 23.22 19.11 0.08
CA GLY A 349 24.26 18.79 1.08
C GLY A 349 23.99 17.54 1.91
N THR A 350 22.85 16.87 1.69
CA THR A 350 22.56 15.53 2.22
C THR A 350 22.67 14.50 1.09
N GLU A 351 23.06 13.27 1.40
CA GLU A 351 23.05 12.19 0.40
C GLU A 351 21.60 11.86 0.01
N ILE A 352 21.24 12.07 -1.26
CA ILE A 352 19.90 11.78 -1.77
C ILE A 352 19.90 10.37 -2.39
N ILE A 353 19.13 9.47 -1.78
CA ILE A 353 18.90 8.13 -2.29
C ILE A 353 17.59 8.15 -3.07
N GLN A 354 17.71 8.16 -4.40
CA GLN A 354 16.57 8.12 -5.29
C GLN A 354 16.04 6.69 -5.45
N VAL A 355 14.72 6.55 -5.37
CA VAL A 355 14.02 5.26 -5.52
C VAL A 355 12.81 5.39 -6.44
N LYS A 356 12.28 4.25 -6.88
CA LYS A 356 10.99 4.20 -7.60
C LYS A 356 9.85 4.68 -6.72
N SER A 357 8.80 5.18 -7.35
CA SER A 357 7.70 5.92 -6.72
C SER A 357 6.64 5.02 -6.08
N GLU A 358 6.74 3.71 -6.30
CA GLU A 358 5.88 2.73 -5.64
C GLU A 358 6.09 2.73 -4.11
N PRO A 359 5.03 2.91 -3.29
CA PRO A 359 5.16 3.05 -1.84
C PRO A 359 5.94 1.92 -1.16
N ALA A 360 5.76 0.67 -1.62
CA ALA A 360 6.49 -0.48 -1.10
C ALA A 360 8.02 -0.36 -1.30
N GLN A 361 8.46 0.19 -2.44
CA GLN A 361 9.88 0.41 -2.75
C GLN A 361 10.47 1.51 -1.86
N VAL A 362 9.73 2.60 -1.68
CA VAL A 362 10.12 3.72 -0.82
C VAL A 362 10.28 3.23 0.62
N MET A 363 9.29 2.51 1.13
CA MET A 363 9.30 1.95 2.47
C MET A 363 10.44 0.94 2.67
N ALA A 364 10.67 0.03 1.71
CA ALA A 364 11.76 -0.94 1.79
C ALA A 364 13.14 -0.25 1.86
N ALA A 365 13.34 0.81 1.05
CA ALA A 365 14.55 1.59 1.09
C ALA A 365 14.74 2.28 2.45
N MET A 366 13.67 2.79 3.07
CA MET A 366 13.73 3.43 4.38
C MET A 366 14.01 2.42 5.49
N LEU A 367 13.25 1.33 5.56
CA LEU A 367 13.38 0.33 6.61
C LEU A 367 14.76 -0.33 6.62
N SER A 368 15.30 -0.67 5.44
CA SER A 368 16.65 -1.25 5.30
C SER A 368 17.79 -0.36 5.81
N ARG A 369 17.56 0.97 5.94
CA ARG A 369 18.56 1.94 6.39
C ARG A 369 18.25 2.56 7.75
N SER A 370 17.01 2.43 8.23
CA SER A 370 16.53 3.03 9.48
C SER A 370 17.30 2.60 10.73
N ALA A 371 17.94 1.43 10.73
CA ALA A 371 18.75 0.98 11.86
C ALA A 371 20.05 1.79 12.03
N ASN A 372 20.61 2.29 10.92
CA ASN A 372 21.92 2.95 10.88
C ASN A 372 21.84 4.46 10.64
N ASP A 373 20.68 4.97 10.24
CA ASP A 373 20.46 6.39 10.01
C ASP A 373 19.17 6.89 10.69
N GLY A 374 19.34 7.68 11.75
CA GLY A 374 18.24 8.26 12.53
C GLY A 374 17.36 9.23 11.73
N ARG A 375 17.89 9.85 10.67
CA ARG A 375 17.11 10.70 9.75
C ARG A 375 16.15 9.87 8.93
N ILE A 376 16.63 8.76 8.35
CA ILE A 376 15.78 7.83 7.60
C ILE A 376 14.77 7.16 8.53
N ALA A 377 15.16 6.82 9.76
CA ALA A 377 14.22 6.29 10.75
C ALA A 377 13.08 7.26 11.05
N LEU A 378 13.37 8.55 11.23
CA LEU A 378 12.33 9.56 11.43
C LEU A 378 11.48 9.77 10.16
N GLN A 379 12.11 9.79 8.98
CA GLN A 379 11.41 9.90 7.71
C GLN A 379 10.39 8.75 7.54
N TYR A 380 10.78 7.51 7.82
CA TYR A 380 9.87 6.35 7.82
C TYR A 380 8.67 6.55 8.74
N LEU A 381 8.91 7.02 9.98
CA LEU A 381 7.84 7.23 10.96
C LEU A 381 6.87 8.34 10.53
N LEU A 382 7.35 9.36 9.82
CA LEU A 382 6.51 10.43 9.31
C LEU A 382 5.72 9.98 8.07
N ASP A 383 6.30 9.14 7.22
CA ASP A 383 5.70 8.78 5.93
C ASP A 383 4.80 7.53 5.99
N PHE A 384 5.01 6.62 6.95
CA PHE A 384 4.37 5.30 6.99
C PHE A 384 3.85 4.87 8.36
N ASP A 385 3.79 5.77 9.34
CA ASP A 385 3.19 5.50 10.65
C ASP A 385 2.41 6.72 11.12
N GLY A 386 1.09 6.75 10.88
CA GLY A 386 0.24 7.91 11.16
C GLY A 386 0.22 8.32 12.64
N ILE A 387 0.32 7.34 13.56
CA ILE A 387 0.41 7.63 15.00
C ILE A 387 1.72 8.36 15.29
N GLN A 388 2.84 7.86 14.75
CA GLN A 388 4.13 8.50 14.96
C GLN A 388 4.22 9.83 14.22
N ALA A 389 3.67 9.96 13.03
CA ALA A 389 3.59 11.21 12.30
C ALA A 389 2.96 12.31 13.18
N ALA A 390 1.76 12.05 13.71
CA ALA A 390 1.07 12.96 14.61
C ALA A 390 1.91 13.31 15.85
N ALA A 391 2.48 12.29 16.51
CA ALA A 391 3.28 12.47 17.72
C ALA A 391 4.59 13.24 17.48
N ARG A 392 5.27 13.01 16.35
CA ARG A 392 6.54 13.67 16.00
C ARG A 392 6.32 15.12 15.61
N ILE A 393 5.22 15.41 14.91
CA ILE A 393 4.81 16.80 14.63
C ILE A 393 4.48 17.51 15.95
N ALA A 394 3.65 16.91 16.80
CA ALA A 394 3.33 17.49 18.11
C ALA A 394 4.58 17.73 18.97
N ASP A 395 5.49 16.74 19.06
CA ASP A 395 6.75 16.86 19.81
C ASP A 395 7.66 17.96 19.26
N PHE A 396 7.71 18.12 17.94
CA PHE A 396 8.46 19.20 17.29
C PHE A 396 7.86 20.58 17.61
N LEU A 397 6.54 20.75 17.47
CA LEU A 397 5.84 22.00 17.76
C LEU A 397 6.01 22.39 19.23
N ALA A 398 5.87 21.43 20.15
CA ALA A 398 6.12 21.60 21.58
C ALA A 398 7.58 22.01 21.87
N SER A 399 8.55 21.33 21.24
CA SER A 399 9.97 21.60 21.41
C SER A 399 10.37 23.00 20.95
N LYS A 400 9.83 23.45 19.83
CA LYS A 400 10.17 24.73 19.19
C LYS A 400 9.28 25.89 19.61
N LYS A 401 8.17 25.63 20.32
CA LYS A 401 7.12 26.60 20.65
C LYS A 401 6.63 27.33 19.39
N LEU A 402 6.41 26.56 18.33
CA LEU A 402 5.93 27.06 17.03
C LEU A 402 4.52 26.55 16.77
N ARG A 403 3.77 27.33 15.99
CA ARG A 403 2.50 26.90 15.38
C ARG A 403 2.75 26.20 14.06
N LEU A 404 1.90 25.25 13.68
CA LEU A 404 2.09 24.52 12.43
C LEU A 404 2.07 25.46 11.21
N SER A 405 1.16 26.44 11.17
CA SER A 405 1.09 27.41 10.07
C SER A 405 2.40 28.21 9.89
N GLN A 406 3.17 28.44 10.96
CA GLN A 406 4.47 29.12 10.89
C GLN A 406 5.55 28.22 10.29
N VAL A 407 5.47 26.91 10.53
CA VAL A 407 6.39 25.93 9.94
C VAL A 407 6.10 25.78 8.45
N LEU A 408 4.82 25.64 8.08
CA LEU A 408 4.38 25.49 6.69
C LEU A 408 4.79 26.69 5.82
N LYS A 409 4.68 27.91 6.34
CA LYS A 409 5.15 29.13 5.65
C LYS A 409 6.64 29.16 5.32
N ARG A 410 7.46 28.34 5.97
CA ARG A 410 8.91 28.23 5.70
C ARG A 410 9.23 27.19 4.64
N LEU A 411 8.26 26.37 4.25
CA LEU A 411 8.45 25.37 3.21
C LEU A 411 8.49 26.06 1.84
N PRO A 412 9.31 25.57 0.89
CA PRO A 412 9.36 26.13 -0.45
C PRO A 412 8.05 25.87 -1.20
N ALA A 413 7.73 26.76 -2.14
CA ALA A 413 6.68 26.49 -3.12
C ALA A 413 7.05 25.25 -3.94
N LEU A 414 6.10 24.32 -4.07
CA LEU A 414 6.34 23.05 -4.76
C LEU A 414 6.04 23.14 -6.26
N ASN A 415 5.10 24.02 -6.66
CA ASN A 415 4.68 24.24 -8.04
C ASN A 415 4.46 22.92 -8.79
N TYR A 416 3.62 22.06 -8.22
CA TYR A 416 3.52 20.66 -8.59
C TYR A 416 2.06 20.24 -8.77
N LYS A 417 1.76 19.51 -9.84
CA LYS A 417 0.43 19.02 -10.18
C LYS A 417 0.47 17.52 -10.47
N ALA A 418 -0.52 16.79 -9.96
CA ALA A 418 -0.74 15.39 -10.27
C ALA A 418 -2.12 15.21 -10.91
N ILE A 419 -2.18 14.55 -12.07
CA ILE A 419 -3.41 14.26 -12.82
C ILE A 419 -3.43 12.77 -13.17
N ALA A 420 -4.61 12.17 -13.19
CA ALA A 420 -4.80 10.80 -13.63
C ALA A 420 -5.60 10.74 -14.94
N VAL A 421 -5.09 10.01 -15.93
CA VAL A 421 -5.75 9.81 -17.23
C VAL A 421 -6.15 8.34 -17.37
N PRO A 422 -7.44 8.00 -17.43
CA PRO A 422 -7.88 6.62 -17.59
C PRO A 422 -7.46 6.05 -18.96
N CYS A 423 -7.12 4.76 -19.00
CA CYS A 423 -6.68 4.06 -20.21
C CYS A 423 -7.00 2.57 -20.12
N GLN A 424 -7.05 1.82 -21.21
CA GLN A 424 -7.13 0.35 -21.08
C GLN A 424 -5.78 -0.24 -20.64
N TRP A 425 -5.79 -1.47 -20.11
CA TRP A 425 -4.57 -2.17 -19.67
C TRP A 425 -3.59 -2.45 -20.81
N THR A 426 -4.13 -2.87 -21.95
CA THR A 426 -3.41 -3.24 -23.18
C THR A 426 -2.68 -2.04 -23.81
N GLU A 427 -3.19 -0.84 -23.60
CA GLU A 427 -2.69 0.38 -24.24
C GLU A 427 -1.44 0.96 -23.60
N LYS A 428 -1.16 0.62 -22.34
CA LYS A 428 -0.09 1.25 -21.54
C LYS A 428 1.27 1.21 -22.22
N GLY A 429 1.64 0.04 -22.75
CA GLY A 429 2.92 -0.15 -23.43
C GLY A 429 2.98 0.51 -24.81
N ARG A 430 1.85 0.65 -25.52
CA ARG A 430 1.77 1.33 -26.81
C ARG A 430 1.93 2.83 -26.64
N VAL A 431 1.16 3.43 -25.74
CA VAL A 431 1.17 4.87 -25.47
C VAL A 431 2.55 5.36 -25.02
N LEU A 432 3.23 4.63 -24.13
CA LEU A 432 4.59 5.02 -23.70
C LEU A 432 5.59 4.99 -24.86
N ARG A 433 5.55 3.95 -25.71
CA ARG A 433 6.44 3.86 -26.89
C ARG A 433 6.19 5.01 -27.87
N GLN A 434 4.93 5.33 -28.14
CA GLN A 434 4.57 6.44 -29.01
C GLN A 434 4.95 7.79 -28.40
N LEU A 435 4.76 7.96 -27.09
CA LEU A 435 5.17 9.18 -26.38
C LEU A 435 6.67 9.41 -26.50
N VAL A 436 7.49 8.37 -26.31
CA VAL A 436 8.96 8.46 -26.49
C VAL A 436 9.32 8.78 -27.94
N ALA A 437 8.69 8.12 -28.91
CA ALA A 437 8.99 8.32 -30.33
C ALA A 437 8.68 9.74 -30.84
N GLN A 438 7.68 10.42 -30.26
CA GLN A 438 7.32 11.78 -30.64
C GLN A 438 8.15 12.87 -29.94
N GLN A 439 9.13 12.52 -29.10
CA GLN A 439 9.88 13.44 -28.23
C GLN A 439 11.36 13.56 -28.58
N ASN A 440 11.70 13.53 -29.87
CA ASN A 440 13.09 13.49 -30.36
C ASN A 440 14.00 14.69 -30.00
N LYS A 441 13.47 15.78 -29.43
CA LYS A 441 14.26 16.99 -29.10
C LYS A 441 14.30 17.37 -27.61
N ARG A 442 13.46 16.75 -26.77
CA ARG A 442 13.43 17.07 -25.33
C ARG A 442 14.31 16.08 -24.55
N LYS A 443 14.95 16.55 -23.48
CA LYS A 443 15.70 15.66 -22.58
C LYS A 443 14.71 14.74 -21.86
N MET A 444 14.99 13.43 -21.87
CA MET A 444 14.12 12.40 -21.29
C MET A 444 14.88 11.50 -20.31
N GLU A 445 14.18 11.06 -19.26
CA GLU A 445 14.62 10.04 -18.32
C GLU A 445 13.59 8.89 -18.30
N MET A 446 14.06 7.66 -18.47
CA MET A 446 13.22 6.44 -18.51
C MET A 446 13.50 5.51 -17.33
N TYR A 447 13.94 6.07 -16.19
CA TYR A 447 14.19 5.30 -14.97
C TYR A 447 12.92 4.64 -14.42
N GLU A 448 11.82 5.40 -14.45
CA GLU A 448 10.48 4.95 -14.08
C GLU A 448 9.46 5.78 -14.87
N GLY A 449 8.65 5.14 -15.72
CA GLY A 449 7.79 5.85 -16.67
C GLY A 449 8.62 6.64 -17.70
N VAL A 450 8.08 7.75 -18.17
CA VAL A 450 8.76 8.67 -19.09
C VAL A 450 8.73 10.07 -18.49
N LYS A 451 9.87 10.53 -17.99
CA LYS A 451 10.05 11.90 -17.49
C LYS A 451 10.67 12.77 -18.58
N ILE A 452 10.01 13.87 -18.89
CA ILE A 452 10.32 14.77 -19.99
C ILE A 452 10.60 16.13 -19.39
N TRP A 453 11.77 16.68 -19.71
CA TRP A 453 12.17 18.02 -19.32
C TRP A 453 11.78 19.03 -20.40
N ASP A 454 11.25 20.17 -19.96
CA ASP A 454 10.87 21.32 -20.76
C ASP A 454 11.51 22.58 -20.15
N ASP A 455 11.62 23.67 -20.90
CA ASP A 455 12.20 24.91 -20.39
C ASP A 455 11.37 25.48 -19.22
N ARG A 456 10.08 25.14 -19.14
CA ARG A 456 9.18 25.52 -18.03
C ARG A 456 9.28 24.61 -16.81
N GLY A 457 9.91 23.44 -16.90
CA GLY A 457 10.00 22.47 -15.81
C GLY A 457 10.09 21.01 -16.28
N TRP A 458 9.27 20.11 -15.73
CA TRP A 458 9.24 18.71 -16.17
C TRP A 458 7.87 18.08 -16.00
N ALA A 459 7.60 17.02 -16.77
CA ALA A 459 6.45 16.15 -16.61
C ALA A 459 6.86 14.68 -16.64
N LEU A 460 6.27 13.86 -15.77
CA LEU A 460 6.46 12.42 -15.67
C LEU A 460 5.14 11.73 -16.01
N VAL A 461 5.15 10.90 -17.05
CA VAL A 461 4.03 10.03 -17.39
C VAL A 461 4.34 8.62 -16.88
N LEU A 462 3.59 8.19 -15.87
CA LEU A 462 3.80 6.92 -15.16
C LEU A 462 2.57 6.01 -15.31
N PRO A 463 2.67 4.84 -15.98
CA PRO A 463 1.59 3.86 -15.98
C PRO A 463 1.32 3.35 -14.56
N ASP A 464 0.06 3.33 -14.15
CA ASP A 464 -0.34 2.79 -12.85
C ASP A 464 -0.19 1.26 -12.84
N SER A 465 0.39 0.68 -11.79
CA SER A 465 0.58 -0.78 -11.71
C SER A 465 -0.70 -1.56 -11.43
N GLU A 466 -1.72 -0.91 -10.87
CA GLU A 466 -2.96 -1.54 -10.36
C GLU A 466 -4.23 -1.04 -11.02
N LYS A 467 -4.22 0.18 -11.56
CA LYS A 467 -5.40 0.79 -12.17
C LYS A 467 -5.23 0.97 -13.67
N PRO A 468 -6.28 0.85 -14.47
CA PRO A 468 -6.27 1.16 -15.90
C PRO A 468 -6.19 2.68 -16.12
N ARG A 469 -5.04 3.28 -15.77
CA ARG A 469 -4.75 4.72 -15.89
C ARG A 469 -3.26 5.01 -15.98
N PHE A 470 -2.94 6.21 -16.46
CA PHE A 470 -1.65 6.88 -16.30
C PHE A 470 -1.74 7.92 -15.19
N ASN A 471 -0.71 8.01 -14.36
CA ASN A 471 -0.51 9.13 -13.45
C ASN A 471 0.50 10.08 -14.10
N ILE A 472 0.11 11.35 -14.26
CA ILE A 472 0.92 12.41 -14.84
C ILE A 472 1.29 13.36 -13.71
N TYR A 473 2.57 13.54 -13.49
CA TYR A 473 3.11 14.45 -12.49
C TYR A 473 3.87 15.55 -13.21
N ALA A 474 3.52 16.80 -12.98
CA ALA A 474 4.20 17.93 -13.59
C ALA A 474 4.68 18.90 -12.52
N GLN A 475 5.86 19.48 -12.76
CA GLN A 475 6.39 20.56 -11.95
C GLN A 475 6.83 21.71 -12.84
N GLY A 476 6.42 22.92 -12.48
CA GLY A 476 6.77 24.15 -13.18
C GLY A 476 7.60 25.11 -12.32
N HIS A 477 8.15 26.14 -12.94
CA HIS A 477 8.74 27.27 -12.21
C HIS A 477 7.70 28.10 -11.44
N SER A 478 6.43 28.02 -11.85
CA SER A 478 5.24 28.56 -11.18
C SER A 478 4.15 27.50 -11.12
N GLU A 479 3.11 27.74 -10.31
CA GLU A 479 1.92 26.90 -10.27
C GLU A 479 1.24 26.82 -11.65
N GLU A 480 1.08 27.97 -12.32
CA GLU A 480 0.52 28.07 -13.67
C GLU A 480 1.27 27.19 -14.68
N PHE A 481 2.61 27.23 -14.71
CA PHE A 481 3.40 26.36 -15.60
C PHE A 481 3.26 24.88 -15.26
N ALA A 482 3.08 24.53 -13.98
CA ALA A 482 2.85 23.14 -13.59
C ALA A 482 1.50 22.64 -14.10
N GLU A 483 0.47 23.50 -14.07
CA GLU A 483 -0.86 23.18 -14.60
C GLU A 483 -0.86 23.07 -16.13
N GLU A 484 -0.22 24.01 -16.83
CA GLU A 484 -0.06 23.96 -18.29
C GLU A 484 0.64 22.68 -18.73
N LEU A 485 1.77 22.33 -18.09
CA LEU A 485 2.51 21.11 -18.42
C LEU A 485 1.65 19.87 -18.14
N ALA A 486 0.94 19.81 -17.01
CA ALA A 486 0.07 18.68 -16.71
C ALA A 486 -1.05 18.54 -17.73
N ALA A 487 -1.66 19.66 -18.17
CA ALA A 487 -2.69 19.68 -19.19
C ALA A 487 -2.15 19.24 -20.56
N GLU A 488 -1.03 19.80 -21.03
CA GLU A 488 -0.36 19.43 -22.29
C GLU A 488 -0.11 17.92 -22.37
N PHE A 489 0.48 17.34 -21.33
CA PHE A 489 0.79 15.92 -21.32
C PHE A 489 -0.46 15.04 -21.14
N SER A 490 -1.47 15.51 -20.42
CA SER A 490 -2.77 14.83 -20.30
C SER A 490 -3.50 14.74 -21.64
N GLU A 491 -3.56 15.85 -22.38
CA GLU A 491 -4.14 15.89 -23.73
C GLU A 491 -3.36 14.99 -24.67
N ARG A 492 -2.03 15.05 -24.63
CA ARG A 492 -1.19 14.22 -25.51
C ARG A 492 -1.35 12.73 -25.26
N VAL A 493 -1.38 12.30 -24.00
CA VAL A 493 -1.69 10.91 -23.63
C VAL A 493 -3.08 10.54 -24.12
N SER A 494 -4.06 11.42 -23.95
CA SER A 494 -5.43 11.21 -24.43
C SER A 494 -5.48 11.05 -25.95
N SER A 495 -4.83 11.92 -26.73
CA SER A 495 -4.79 11.81 -28.20
C SER A 495 -4.17 10.48 -28.65
N LEU A 496 -3.11 10.01 -27.98
CA LEU A 496 -2.48 8.72 -28.27
C LEU A 496 -3.40 7.53 -27.96
N LEU A 497 -4.26 7.65 -26.96
CA LEU A 497 -5.29 6.64 -26.67
C LEU A 497 -6.30 6.59 -27.82
N HIS A 498 -6.86 7.73 -28.22
CA HIS A 498 -7.87 7.81 -29.28
C HIS A 498 -7.36 7.38 -30.67
N ALA A 499 -6.10 7.67 -30.99
CA ALA A 499 -5.48 7.23 -32.24
C ALA A 499 -5.33 5.69 -32.35
N GLY A 500 -5.37 4.97 -31.22
CA GLY A 500 -5.35 3.50 -31.21
C GLY A 500 -6.71 2.88 -31.49
N SER A 501 -7.79 3.49 -30.99
CA SER A 501 -9.16 2.96 -31.16
C SER A 501 -9.60 2.88 -32.63
N GLN A 502 -9.12 3.80 -33.48
CA GLN A 502 -9.42 3.78 -34.93
C GLN A 502 -8.70 2.66 -35.71
N TYR A 503 -7.64 2.06 -35.14
CA TYR A 503 -6.93 0.95 -35.77
C TYR A 503 -7.52 -0.42 -35.39
N ASP A 504 -8.07 -0.56 -34.18
CA ASP A 504 -8.71 -1.80 -33.71
C ASP A 504 -10.11 -2.03 -34.32
N GLU A 505 -10.81 -1.00 -34.81
CA GLU A 505 -12.08 -1.18 -35.56
C GLU A 505 -11.89 -1.61 -37.02
N LYS A 506 -10.63 -1.63 -37.52
CA LYS A 506 -10.30 -2.01 -38.91
C LYS A 506 -9.56 -3.35 -39.03
N SER A 507 -9.37 -4.08 -37.93
CA SER A 507 -8.77 -5.42 -37.89
C SER A 507 -9.79 -6.44 -37.41
#